data_AF-A0A971FN90-F1
#
_entry.id   AF-A0A971FN90-F1
#
_cell.length_a   1.000
_cell.length_b   1.000
_cell.length_c   1.000
_cell.angle_alpha   90.00
_cell.angle_beta   90.00
_cell.angle_gamma   90.00
#
_symmetry.space_group_name_H-M   'P 1'
#
loop_
_entity.id
_entity.type
_entity.pdbx_description
1 polymer ?
#
loop_
_entity_poly.entity_id
_entity_poly.type
_entity_poly.pdbx_seq_one_letter_code
_entity_poly.pdbx_strand_id
1 'polypeptide(L)'
;MLTDIFSAFADTFSSLWERSGLANMDLQSLGMILIALVLFYLAIVKKFEPLLLLPIAFGMLLTNLPMSGIFHMEFFDPEHIKALGYEDGTLFAINEVFSKGGLLDFLYLGVKLGIYPPLIFLGIGAMTDFGPLLANPKSLLLGAAAQVGIFVAFFLALFMGFTPQQSGAIGIIGGADGPTAIFLAKTLAPELLGAIAVAAYAYMALVPVIQPPIMRMLTTHRERSVVMAQLRPVSRTERIVFPIA
;
A
#
# COMPACT_ATOMS: atom_id res chain seq x y z
N MET A 1 -38.39 -22.26 38.92
CA MET A 1 -36.95 -22.40 39.26
C MET A 1 -36.15 -23.04 38.12
N LEU A 2 -36.42 -24.29 37.70
CA LEU A 2 -35.72 -24.91 36.56
C LEU A 2 -36.05 -24.25 35.20
N THR A 3 -37.29 -23.83 34.99
CA THR A 3 -37.74 -23.09 33.81
C THR A 3 -37.13 -21.68 33.72
N ASP A 4 -36.98 -21.00 34.85
CA ASP A 4 -36.39 -19.65 34.92
C ASP A 4 -34.87 -19.69 34.70
N ILE A 5 -34.20 -20.76 35.13
CA ILE A 5 -32.79 -21.00 34.82
C ILE A 5 -32.62 -21.29 33.32
N PHE A 6 -33.52 -22.08 32.72
CA PHE A 6 -33.44 -22.41 31.30
C PHE A 6 -33.73 -21.19 30.40
N SER A 7 -34.67 -20.32 30.78
CA SER A 7 -34.92 -19.06 30.09
C SER A 7 -33.76 -18.07 30.26
N ALA A 8 -33.19 -17.96 31.46
CA ALA A 8 -32.01 -17.11 31.68
C ALA A 8 -30.78 -17.59 30.89
N PHE A 9 -30.57 -18.90 30.76
CA PHE A 9 -29.52 -19.45 29.90
C PHE A 9 -29.80 -19.20 28.41
N ALA A 10 -31.04 -19.36 27.97
CA ALA A 10 -31.44 -19.06 26.60
C ALA A 10 -31.27 -17.57 26.26
N ASP A 11 -31.65 -16.68 27.17
CA ASP A 11 -31.50 -15.22 27.03
C ASP A 11 -30.02 -14.80 27.07
N THR A 12 -29.19 -15.48 27.86
CA THR A 12 -27.74 -15.25 27.88
C THR A 12 -27.11 -15.73 26.57
N PHE A 13 -27.55 -16.86 26.02
CA PHE A 13 -27.05 -17.34 24.72
C PHE A 13 -27.52 -16.49 23.55
N SER A 14 -28.78 -16.04 23.55
CA SER A 14 -29.29 -15.13 22.52
C SER A 14 -28.60 -13.77 22.58
N SER A 15 -28.42 -13.22 23.78
CA SER A 15 -27.67 -11.95 23.95
C SER A 15 -26.19 -12.09 23.63
N LEU A 16 -25.54 -13.24 23.93
CA LEU A 16 -24.17 -13.52 23.49
C LEU A 16 -24.09 -13.67 21.98
N TRP A 17 -25.08 -14.30 21.35
CA TRP A 17 -25.17 -14.42 19.90
C TRP A 17 -25.35 -13.05 19.25
N GLU A 18 -26.32 -12.25 19.70
CA GLU A 18 -26.57 -10.89 19.23
C GLU A 18 -25.41 -9.92 19.49
N ARG A 19 -24.62 -10.13 20.54
CA ARG A 19 -23.40 -9.35 20.82
C ARG A 19 -22.14 -9.94 20.18
N SER A 20 -22.22 -11.14 19.60
CA SER A 20 -21.08 -11.76 18.95
C SER A 20 -20.72 -10.98 17.69
N GLY A 21 -19.43 -10.87 17.42
CA GLY A 21 -18.94 -10.29 16.17
C GLY A 21 -19.44 -11.07 14.94
N LEU A 22 -19.73 -12.36 15.08
CA LEU A 22 -20.25 -13.21 14.00
C LEU A 22 -21.69 -12.84 13.60
N ALA A 23 -22.54 -12.41 14.54
CA ALA A 23 -23.91 -12.04 14.24
C ALA A 23 -24.04 -10.61 13.69
N ASN A 24 -23.10 -9.72 14.02
CA ASN A 24 -23.06 -8.35 13.51
C ASN A 24 -22.08 -8.19 12.33
N MET A 25 -21.77 -9.28 11.64
CA MET A 25 -20.78 -9.26 10.57
C MET A 25 -21.41 -8.72 9.29
N ASP A 26 -21.01 -7.53 8.88
CA ASP A 26 -21.46 -6.94 7.63
C ASP A 26 -20.89 -7.68 6.40
N LEU A 27 -21.63 -7.69 5.30
CA LEU A 27 -21.25 -8.41 4.08
C LEU A 27 -19.96 -7.84 3.48
N GLN A 28 -19.77 -6.53 3.59
CA GLN A 28 -18.55 -5.84 3.17
C GLN A 28 -17.33 -6.29 4.00
N SER A 29 -17.46 -6.33 5.32
CA SER A 29 -16.39 -6.79 6.23
C SER A 29 -16.00 -8.24 5.95
N LEU A 30 -16.98 -9.11 5.68
CA LEU A 30 -16.72 -10.50 5.28
C LEU A 30 -15.91 -10.56 3.98
N GLY A 31 -16.28 -9.77 2.97
CA GLY A 31 -15.53 -9.66 1.71
C GLY A 31 -14.08 -9.22 1.91
N MET A 32 -13.86 -8.21 2.75
CA MET A 32 -12.51 -7.70 3.05
C MET A 32 -11.66 -8.70 3.84
N ILE A 33 -12.27 -9.46 4.76
CA ILE A 33 -11.59 -10.55 5.47
C ILE A 33 -11.14 -11.63 4.47
N LEU A 34 -12.00 -12.01 3.51
CA LEU A 34 -11.62 -12.97 2.48
C LEU A 34 -10.45 -12.46 1.63
N ILE A 35 -10.46 -11.18 1.24
CA ILE A 35 -9.33 -10.56 0.53
C ILE A 35 -8.07 -10.60 1.38
N ALA A 36 -8.15 -10.26 2.67
CA ALA A 36 -7.01 -10.32 3.58
C ALA A 36 -6.41 -11.74 3.66
N LEU A 37 -7.26 -12.78 3.73
CA LEU A 37 -6.82 -14.18 3.72
C LEU A 37 -6.15 -14.57 2.39
N VAL A 38 -6.64 -14.07 1.25
CA VAL A 38 -5.98 -14.26 -0.04
C VAL A 38 -4.60 -13.58 -0.05
N LEU A 39 -4.49 -12.35 0.47
CA LEU A 39 -3.21 -11.65 0.58
C LEU A 39 -2.24 -12.38 1.51
N PHE A 40 -2.71 -12.94 2.64
CA PHE A 40 -1.91 -13.81 3.50
C PHE A 40 -1.37 -15.03 2.75
N TYR A 41 -2.23 -15.70 1.98
CA TYR A 41 -1.82 -16.85 1.16
C TYR A 41 -0.73 -16.46 0.14
N LEU A 42 -0.92 -15.33 -0.55
CA LEU A 42 0.07 -14.81 -1.51
C LEU A 42 1.40 -14.45 -0.83
N ALA A 43 1.35 -13.78 0.33
CA ALA A 43 2.55 -13.39 1.07
C ALA A 43 3.31 -14.60 1.65
N ILE A 44 2.62 -15.59 2.21
CA ILE A 44 3.26 -16.72 2.92
C ILE A 44 3.63 -17.86 1.97
N VAL A 45 2.66 -18.35 1.20
CA VAL A 45 2.83 -19.55 0.37
C VAL A 45 3.60 -19.22 -0.89
N LYS A 46 3.24 -18.11 -1.55
CA LYS A 46 3.86 -17.69 -2.81
C LYS A 46 5.04 -16.72 -2.61
N LYS A 47 5.27 -16.25 -1.37
CA LYS A 47 6.36 -15.34 -1.02
C LYS A 47 6.35 -14.04 -1.86
N PHE A 48 5.16 -13.56 -2.18
CA PHE A 48 4.95 -12.28 -2.84
C PHE A 48 5.18 -11.16 -1.84
N GLU A 49 6.27 -10.40 -2.02
CA GLU A 49 6.70 -9.27 -1.17
C GLU A 49 6.35 -9.42 0.31
N PRO A 50 6.82 -10.50 0.97
CA PRO A 50 6.33 -10.89 2.28
C PRO A 50 6.61 -9.85 3.37
N LEU A 51 7.63 -8.99 3.17
CA LEU A 51 7.99 -7.94 4.12
C LEU A 51 6.91 -6.86 4.26
N LEU A 52 6.16 -6.57 3.18
CA LEU A 52 5.16 -5.49 3.15
C LEU A 52 3.75 -6.02 2.99
N LEU A 53 3.54 -7.02 2.13
CA LEU A 53 2.21 -7.58 1.87
C LEU A 53 1.62 -8.26 3.11
N LEU A 54 2.46 -8.88 3.94
CA LEU A 54 2.02 -9.56 5.16
C LEU A 54 1.52 -8.59 6.24
N PRO A 55 2.26 -7.52 6.64
CA PRO A 55 1.72 -6.48 7.51
C PRO A 55 0.46 -5.81 6.97
N ILE A 56 0.37 -5.59 5.65
CA ILE A 56 -0.83 -5.00 5.02
C ILE A 56 -2.03 -5.93 5.16
N ALA A 57 -1.87 -7.23 4.87
CA ALA A 57 -2.93 -8.22 5.04
C ALA A 57 -3.38 -8.32 6.51
N PHE A 58 -2.45 -8.22 7.45
CA PHE A 58 -2.76 -8.21 8.89
C PHE A 58 -3.50 -6.96 9.32
N GLY A 59 -3.07 -5.78 8.86
CA GLY A 59 -3.80 -4.53 9.10
C GLY A 59 -5.22 -4.60 8.52
N MET A 60 -5.36 -5.05 7.27
CA MET A 60 -6.66 -5.23 6.61
C MET A 60 -7.57 -6.20 7.38
N LEU A 61 -7.03 -7.31 7.90
CA LEU A 61 -7.80 -8.24 8.72
C LEU A 61 -8.30 -7.56 10.00
N LEU A 62 -7.41 -6.89 10.75
CA LEU A 62 -7.74 -6.27 12.01
C LEU A 62 -8.77 -5.15 11.89
N THR A 63 -8.66 -4.30 10.85
CA THR A 63 -9.59 -3.18 10.66
C THR A 63 -10.98 -3.61 10.23
N ASN A 64 -11.13 -4.81 9.68
CA ASN A 64 -12.41 -5.35 9.21
C ASN A 64 -13.06 -6.33 10.20
N LEU A 65 -12.48 -6.51 11.40
CA LEU A 65 -13.12 -7.32 12.44
C LEU A 65 -14.36 -6.58 12.98
N PRO A 66 -15.54 -7.24 13.01
CA PRO A 66 -16.79 -6.63 13.46
C PRO A 66 -16.71 -6.21 14.92
N MET A 67 -17.26 -5.05 15.24
CA MET A 67 -17.32 -4.48 16.59
C MET A 67 -15.95 -4.30 17.28
N SER A 68 -14.86 -4.30 16.51
CA SER A 68 -13.51 -4.30 17.08
C SER A 68 -13.04 -2.91 17.52
N GLY A 69 -13.49 -1.85 16.85
CA GLY A 69 -13.10 -0.46 17.18
C GLY A 69 -11.59 -0.24 17.17
N ILE A 70 -10.83 -1.03 16.40
CA ILE A 70 -9.35 -0.99 16.44
C ILE A 70 -8.80 0.15 15.57
N PHE A 71 -9.55 0.55 14.54
CA PHE A 71 -9.19 1.62 13.61
C PHE A 71 -10.40 2.49 13.30
N HIS A 72 -10.22 3.80 13.40
CA HIS A 72 -11.29 4.80 13.28
C HIS A 72 -10.97 5.73 12.10
N MET A 73 -11.56 5.45 10.94
CA MET A 73 -11.42 6.30 9.75
C MET A 73 -11.91 7.74 9.99
N GLU A 74 -12.85 7.93 10.91
CA GLU A 74 -13.44 9.24 11.26
C GLU A 74 -12.40 10.27 11.69
N PHE A 75 -11.32 9.85 12.33
CA PHE A 75 -10.25 10.75 12.76
C PHE A 75 -9.42 11.30 11.60
N PHE A 76 -9.52 10.70 10.42
CA PHE A 76 -8.62 10.89 9.29
C PHE A 76 -9.31 11.31 8.00
N ASP A 77 -10.65 11.36 8.01
CA ASP A 77 -11.47 11.75 6.87
C ASP A 77 -11.61 13.28 6.80
N PRO A 78 -11.07 13.94 5.76
CA PRO A 78 -11.14 15.39 5.61
C PRO A 78 -12.56 15.95 5.60
N GLU A 79 -13.56 15.19 5.12
CA GLU A 79 -14.95 15.63 5.08
C GLU A 79 -15.58 15.63 6.48
N HIS A 80 -15.33 14.57 7.25
CA HIS A 80 -15.78 14.47 8.63
C HIS A 80 -15.19 15.58 9.51
N ILE A 81 -13.90 15.87 9.36
CA ILE A 81 -13.21 16.88 10.16
C ILE A 81 -13.73 18.29 9.84
N LYS A 82 -14.00 18.58 8.57
CA LYS A 82 -14.63 19.84 8.16
C LYS A 82 -16.07 19.96 8.68
N ALA A 83 -16.83 18.86 8.70
CA ALA A 83 -18.18 18.85 9.26
C ALA A 83 -18.20 19.19 10.77
N LEU A 84 -17.11 18.89 11.49
CA LEU A 84 -16.91 19.23 12.89
C LEU A 84 -16.40 20.68 13.12
N GLY A 85 -16.17 21.45 12.05
CA GLY A 85 -15.77 22.86 12.12
C GLY A 85 -14.26 23.10 12.33
N TYR A 86 -13.42 22.07 12.16
CA TYR A 86 -11.97 22.22 12.23
C TYR A 86 -11.38 22.48 10.84
N GLU A 87 -10.62 23.57 10.70
CA GLU A 87 -9.90 23.88 9.45
C GLU A 87 -8.60 23.06 9.31
N ASP A 88 -7.90 22.79 10.42
CA ASP A 88 -6.70 21.96 10.44
C ASP A 88 -7.03 20.54 10.88
N GLY A 89 -7.26 19.68 9.89
CA GLY A 89 -7.55 18.27 10.13
C GLY A 89 -6.40 17.49 10.75
N THR A 90 -5.17 17.99 10.67
CA THR A 90 -3.99 17.32 11.22
C THR A 90 -3.96 17.39 12.73
N LEU A 91 -4.23 18.58 13.29
CA LEU A 91 -4.25 18.79 14.73
C LEU A 91 -5.44 18.08 15.39
N PHE A 92 -6.60 18.08 14.72
CA PHE A 92 -7.76 17.31 15.15
C PHE A 92 -7.45 15.81 15.22
N ALA A 93 -6.90 15.25 14.14
CA ALA A 93 -6.53 13.84 14.08
C ALA A 93 -5.56 13.47 15.20
N ILE A 94 -4.55 14.29 15.49
CA ILE A 94 -3.63 14.05 16.60
C ILE A 94 -4.39 13.99 17.93
N ASN A 95 -5.24 14.98 18.24
CA ASN A 95 -5.91 15.04 19.52
C ASN A 95 -6.93 13.91 19.74
N GLU A 96 -7.71 13.55 18.73
CA GLU A 96 -8.67 12.44 18.83
C GLU A 96 -7.96 11.08 18.93
N VAL A 97 -6.88 10.87 18.15
CA VAL A 97 -6.09 9.64 18.25
C VAL A 97 -5.47 9.49 19.64
N PHE A 98 -4.97 10.59 20.24
CA PHE A 98 -4.41 10.55 21.58
C PHE A 98 -5.44 10.37 22.70
N SER A 99 -6.68 10.81 22.50
CA SER A 99 -7.72 10.75 23.53
C SER A 99 -8.57 9.48 23.45
N LYS A 100 -8.84 8.98 22.24
CA LYS A 100 -9.77 7.88 21.96
C LYS A 100 -9.25 6.85 20.97
N GLY A 101 -8.12 7.10 20.32
CA GLY A 101 -7.57 6.22 19.29
C GLY A 101 -6.95 4.93 19.81
N GLY A 102 -7.01 3.90 18.97
CA GLY A 102 -6.36 2.63 19.18
C GLY A 102 -4.91 2.61 18.65
N LEU A 103 -4.19 1.50 18.87
CA LEU A 103 -2.82 1.33 18.39
C LEU A 103 -2.70 1.52 16.87
N LEU A 104 -3.65 1.00 16.08
CA LEU A 104 -3.62 1.15 14.62
C LEU A 104 -3.81 2.60 14.18
N ASP A 105 -4.60 3.38 14.90
CA ASP A 105 -4.79 4.82 14.63
C ASP A 105 -3.48 5.58 14.85
N PHE A 106 -2.75 5.27 15.92
CA PHE A 106 -1.41 5.83 16.19
C PHE A 106 -0.40 5.46 15.10
N LEU A 107 -0.38 4.21 14.64
CA LEU A 107 0.50 3.80 13.55
C LEU A 107 0.11 4.49 12.24
N TYR A 108 -1.18 4.59 11.94
CA TYR A 108 -1.65 5.25 10.73
C TYR A 108 -1.34 6.76 10.71
N LEU A 109 -1.30 7.40 11.89
CA LEU A 109 -0.84 8.78 12.02
C LEU A 109 0.58 8.96 11.45
N GLY A 110 1.47 7.97 11.56
CA GLY A 110 2.79 8.01 10.93
C GLY A 110 2.75 8.10 9.40
N VAL A 111 1.74 7.48 8.75
CA VAL A 111 1.49 7.62 7.31
C VAL A 111 0.89 8.99 7.01
N LYS A 112 -0.10 9.43 7.79
CA LYS A 112 -0.77 10.74 7.63
C LYS A 112 0.13 11.95 7.90
N LEU A 113 1.11 11.82 8.79
CA LEU A 113 2.17 12.81 8.98
C LEU A 113 3.28 12.68 7.94
N GLY A 114 3.32 11.58 7.18
CA GLY A 114 4.33 11.35 6.16
C GLY A 114 5.71 11.03 6.74
N ILE A 115 5.75 10.41 7.92
CA ILE A 115 6.99 10.00 8.58
C ILE A 115 7.51 8.70 7.96
N TYR A 116 6.63 7.71 7.74
CA TYR A 116 7.06 6.40 7.26
C TYR A 116 7.58 6.37 5.82
N PRO A 117 6.93 6.99 4.81
CA PRO A 117 7.43 6.90 3.44
C PRO A 117 8.86 7.45 3.28
N PRO A 118 9.23 8.65 3.79
CA PRO A 118 10.60 9.14 3.74
C PRO A 118 11.61 8.26 4.49
N LEU A 119 11.24 7.68 5.64
CA LEU A 119 12.12 6.76 6.36
C LEU A 119 12.37 5.47 5.56
N ILE A 120 11.34 4.95 4.88
CA ILE A 120 11.48 3.80 3.99
C ILE A 120 12.38 4.18 2.80
N PHE A 121 12.22 5.37 2.21
CA PHE A 121 13.11 5.85 1.15
C PHE A 121 14.56 5.99 1.58
N LEU A 122 14.80 6.48 2.79
CA LEU A 122 16.14 6.56 3.35
C LEU A 122 16.76 5.16 3.44
N GLY A 123 15.99 4.18 3.89
CA GLY A 123 16.40 2.77 3.94
C GLY A 123 16.70 2.19 2.56
N ILE A 124 15.80 2.39 1.58
CA ILE A 124 16.00 1.93 0.20
C ILE A 124 17.25 2.58 -0.41
N GLY A 125 17.41 3.89 -0.22
CA GLY A 125 18.59 4.64 -0.68
C GLY A 125 19.89 4.13 -0.06
N ALA A 126 19.89 3.79 1.22
CA ALA A 126 21.05 3.21 1.91
C ALA A 126 21.40 1.79 1.45
N MET A 127 20.41 1.02 0.98
CA MET A 127 20.60 -0.34 0.46
C MET A 127 20.91 -0.40 -1.04
N THR A 128 20.74 0.71 -1.76
CA THR A 128 20.88 0.76 -3.23
C THR A 128 22.35 0.84 -3.66
N ASP A 129 22.81 -0.10 -4.48
CA ASP A 129 24.14 -0.02 -5.11
C ASP A 129 24.07 0.75 -6.44
N PHE A 130 24.71 1.92 -6.46
CA PHE A 130 24.82 2.76 -7.66
C PHE A 130 25.96 2.32 -8.60
N GLY A 131 26.80 1.35 -8.22
CA GLY A 131 27.90 0.86 -9.03
C GLY A 131 27.50 0.47 -10.46
N PRO A 132 26.48 -0.37 -10.66
CA PRO A 132 26.01 -0.75 -11.99
C PRO A 132 25.48 0.43 -12.82
N LEU A 133 24.75 1.36 -12.19
CA LEU A 133 24.21 2.56 -12.84
C LEU A 133 25.33 3.48 -13.32
N LEU A 134 26.30 3.76 -12.44
CA LEU A 134 27.46 4.60 -12.74
C LEU A 134 28.33 3.96 -13.82
N ALA A 135 28.53 2.65 -13.77
CA ALA A 135 29.34 1.94 -14.74
C ALA A 135 28.80 2.03 -16.17
N ASN A 136 27.47 2.06 -16.36
CA ASN A 136 26.84 2.28 -17.67
C ASN A 136 25.73 3.33 -17.60
N PRO A 137 26.05 4.64 -17.65
CA PRO A 137 25.08 5.71 -17.48
C PRO A 137 23.92 5.70 -18.50
N LYS A 138 24.10 5.05 -19.65
CA LYS A 138 23.04 4.89 -20.65
C LYS A 138 21.83 4.12 -20.09
N SER A 139 22.01 3.30 -19.05
CA SER A 139 20.88 2.61 -18.39
C SER A 139 19.92 3.58 -17.70
N LEU A 140 20.35 4.81 -17.38
CA LEU A 140 19.47 5.86 -16.85
C LEU A 140 18.36 6.21 -17.84
N LEU A 141 18.66 6.21 -19.14
CA LEU A 141 17.66 6.47 -20.19
C LEU A 141 16.61 5.36 -20.27
N LEU A 142 17.00 4.10 -20.04
CA LEU A 142 16.04 2.99 -19.91
C LEU A 142 15.13 3.21 -18.71
N GLY A 143 15.68 3.67 -17.58
CA GLY A 143 14.90 4.05 -16.40
C GLY A 143 13.89 5.17 -16.69
N ALA A 144 14.30 6.21 -17.42
CA ALA A 144 13.40 7.28 -17.85
C ALA A 144 12.26 6.76 -18.75
N ALA A 145 12.57 5.89 -19.71
CA ALA A 145 11.57 5.26 -20.56
C ALA A 145 10.61 4.35 -19.78
N ALA A 146 11.07 3.68 -18.71
CA ALA A 146 10.22 2.85 -17.87
C ALA A 146 9.10 3.66 -17.18
N GLN A 147 9.33 4.94 -16.89
CA GLN A 147 8.33 5.83 -16.28
C GLN A 147 7.18 6.22 -17.21
N VAL A 148 7.25 5.89 -18.51
CA VAL A 148 6.11 6.06 -19.43
C VAL A 148 4.89 5.29 -18.94
N GLY A 149 5.09 4.18 -18.22
CA GLY A 149 4.01 3.43 -17.58
C GLY A 149 3.13 4.27 -16.65
N ILE A 150 3.70 5.26 -15.95
CA ILE A 150 2.94 6.18 -15.08
C ILE A 150 1.95 6.99 -15.91
N PHE A 151 2.41 7.58 -17.02
CA PHE A 151 1.57 8.40 -17.88
C PHE A 151 0.48 7.58 -18.55
N VAL A 152 0.78 6.36 -18.99
CA VAL A 152 -0.23 5.46 -19.56
C VAL A 152 -1.31 5.14 -18.52
N ALA A 153 -0.93 4.76 -17.30
CA ALA A 153 -1.88 4.50 -16.22
C ALA A 153 -2.70 5.74 -15.84
N PHE A 154 -2.08 6.92 -15.81
CA PHE A 154 -2.74 8.21 -15.59
C PHE A 154 -3.83 8.49 -16.65
N PHE A 155 -3.48 8.39 -17.94
CA PHE A 155 -4.44 8.66 -19.02
C PHE A 155 -5.58 7.64 -19.03
N LEU A 156 -5.29 6.37 -18.77
CA LEU A 156 -6.32 5.33 -18.65
C LEU A 156 -7.30 5.63 -17.52
N ALA A 157 -6.80 6.01 -16.33
CA ALA A 157 -7.66 6.41 -15.21
C ALA A 157 -8.52 7.63 -15.57
N LEU A 158 -7.94 8.61 -16.25
CA LEU A 158 -8.67 9.80 -16.69
C LEU A 158 -9.78 9.47 -17.69
N PHE A 159 -9.52 8.55 -18.65
CA PHE A 159 -10.54 8.07 -19.58
C PHE A 159 -11.64 7.24 -18.91
N MET A 160 -11.35 6.59 -17.77
CA MET A 160 -12.33 5.87 -16.96
C MET A 160 -13.18 6.80 -16.07
N GLY A 161 -12.94 8.12 -16.09
CA GLY A 161 -13.75 9.12 -15.40
C GLY A 161 -13.24 9.53 -14.02
N PHE A 162 -12.02 9.15 -13.63
CA PHE A 162 -11.41 9.62 -12.38
C PHE A 162 -10.97 11.09 -12.47
N THR A 163 -10.93 11.80 -11.34
CA THR A 163 -10.43 13.17 -11.30
C THR A 163 -8.93 13.22 -11.65
N PRO A 164 -8.37 14.36 -12.08
CA PRO A 164 -6.94 14.47 -12.34
C PRO A 164 -6.07 14.11 -11.13
N GLN A 165 -6.52 14.44 -9.91
CA GLN A 165 -5.82 14.13 -8.66
C GLN A 165 -5.82 12.62 -8.38
N GLN A 166 -7.00 11.98 -8.51
CA GLN A 166 -7.13 10.52 -8.37
C GLN A 166 -6.36 9.77 -9.46
N SER A 167 -6.42 10.25 -10.70
CA SER A 167 -5.66 9.69 -11.82
C SER A 167 -4.15 9.82 -11.59
N GLY A 168 -3.69 10.93 -10.99
CA GLY A 168 -2.30 11.10 -10.55
C GLY A 168 -1.89 10.06 -9.52
N ALA A 169 -2.73 9.86 -8.50
CA ALA A 169 -2.52 8.85 -7.46
C ALA A 169 -2.54 7.41 -7.99
N ILE A 170 -3.37 7.10 -8.99
CA ILE A 170 -3.43 5.77 -9.63
C ILE A 170 -2.23 5.59 -10.57
N GLY A 171 -1.88 6.63 -11.33
CA GLY A 171 -0.83 6.58 -12.34
C GLY A 171 0.52 6.16 -11.77
N ILE A 172 0.85 6.59 -10.56
CA ILE A 172 2.13 6.28 -9.90
C ILE A 172 2.38 4.78 -9.71
N ILE A 173 1.33 3.95 -9.69
CA ILE A 173 1.44 2.48 -9.64
C ILE A 173 2.28 1.97 -10.83
N GLY A 174 2.18 2.64 -11.99
CA GLY A 174 2.95 2.31 -13.18
C GLY A 174 4.46 2.52 -13.04
N GLY A 175 4.92 3.26 -12.01
CA GLY A 175 6.33 3.43 -11.68
C GLY A 175 6.92 2.27 -10.88
N ALA A 176 6.08 1.35 -10.39
CA ALA A 176 6.47 0.19 -9.58
C ALA A 176 7.31 0.53 -8.33
N ASP A 177 7.02 1.68 -7.70
CA ASP A 177 7.63 2.12 -6.45
C ASP A 177 6.56 2.32 -5.35
N GLY A 178 6.48 1.35 -4.43
CA GLY A 178 5.43 1.29 -3.40
C GLY A 178 5.44 2.46 -2.42
N PRO A 179 6.59 2.80 -1.81
CA PRO A 179 6.71 3.99 -0.96
C PRO A 179 6.32 5.30 -1.67
N THR A 180 6.66 5.46 -2.96
CA THR A 180 6.27 6.67 -3.72
C THR A 180 4.76 6.67 -3.93
N ALA A 181 4.19 5.50 -4.26
CA ALA A 181 2.76 5.35 -4.46
C ALA A 181 1.95 5.68 -3.20
N ILE A 182 2.39 5.20 -2.02
CA ILE A 182 1.78 5.54 -0.73
C ILE A 182 1.87 7.04 -0.47
N PHE A 183 3.06 7.63 -0.67
CA PHE A 183 3.28 9.05 -0.41
C PHE A 183 2.37 9.92 -1.29
N LEU A 184 2.32 9.64 -2.59
CA LEU A 184 1.53 10.41 -3.55
C LEU A 184 0.02 10.19 -3.36
N ALA A 185 -0.41 8.95 -3.11
CA ALA A 185 -1.82 8.67 -2.84
C ALA A 185 -2.29 9.39 -1.57
N LYS A 186 -1.47 9.41 -0.53
CA LYS A 186 -1.79 10.14 0.71
C LYS A 186 -1.87 11.66 0.50
N THR A 187 -1.15 12.24 -0.45
CA THR A 187 -1.22 13.68 -0.74
C THR A 187 -2.31 14.05 -1.73
N LEU A 188 -2.58 13.21 -2.74
CA LEU A 188 -3.51 13.52 -3.84
C LEU A 188 -4.90 12.89 -3.71
N ALA A 189 -4.99 11.65 -3.20
CA ALA A 189 -6.25 10.90 -3.10
C ALA A 189 -6.25 9.98 -1.85
N PRO A 190 -6.35 10.55 -0.63
CA PRO A 190 -6.26 9.79 0.62
C PRO A 190 -7.30 8.67 0.74
N GLU A 191 -8.47 8.83 0.10
CA GLU A 191 -9.56 7.88 0.04
C GLU A 191 -9.21 6.62 -0.76
N LEU A 192 -8.30 6.72 -1.73
CA LEU A 192 -7.83 5.60 -2.54
C LEU A 192 -6.57 4.93 -1.99
N LEU A 193 -5.98 5.47 -0.91
CA LEU A 193 -4.69 5.02 -0.37
C LEU A 193 -4.64 3.51 -0.12
N GLY A 194 -5.68 2.95 0.50
CA GLY A 194 -5.75 1.52 0.78
C GLY A 194 -5.73 0.67 -0.49
N ALA A 195 -6.56 1.02 -1.47
CA ALA A 195 -6.64 0.32 -2.74
C ALA A 195 -5.34 0.43 -3.54
N ILE A 196 -4.75 1.65 -3.61
CA ILE A 196 -3.49 1.91 -4.31
C ILE A 196 -2.34 1.14 -3.67
N ALA A 197 -2.23 1.15 -2.34
CA ALA A 197 -1.16 0.44 -1.63
C ALA A 197 -1.22 -1.08 -1.88
N VAL A 198 -2.42 -1.67 -1.76
CA VAL A 198 -2.62 -3.09 -2.04
C VAL A 198 -2.29 -3.43 -3.51
N ALA A 199 -2.80 -2.63 -4.45
CA ALA A 199 -2.55 -2.83 -5.87
C ALA A 199 -1.05 -2.70 -6.21
N ALA A 200 -0.37 -1.68 -5.68
CA ALA A 200 1.04 -1.44 -5.96
C ALA A 200 1.92 -2.63 -5.56
N TYR A 201 1.84 -3.10 -4.31
CA TYR A 201 2.65 -4.24 -3.85
C TYR A 201 2.21 -5.57 -4.46
N ALA A 202 0.91 -5.78 -4.67
CA ALA A 202 0.44 -6.98 -5.35
C ALA A 202 1.00 -7.08 -6.77
N TYR A 203 0.98 -5.97 -7.54
CA TYR A 203 1.50 -5.96 -8.91
C TYR A 203 3.02 -6.04 -8.98
N MET A 204 3.76 -5.42 -8.06
CA MET A 204 5.22 -5.58 -7.99
C MET A 204 5.60 -7.05 -7.76
N ALA A 205 4.85 -7.74 -6.92
CA ALA A 205 5.06 -9.17 -6.69
C ALA A 205 4.71 -10.04 -7.91
N LEU A 206 3.79 -9.58 -8.77
CA LEU A 206 3.41 -10.22 -10.03
C LEU A 206 4.40 -9.97 -11.18
N VAL A 207 5.42 -9.12 -11.01
CA VAL A 207 6.43 -8.82 -12.05
C VAL A 207 7.06 -10.10 -12.65
N PRO A 208 7.47 -11.12 -11.87
CA PRO A 208 8.03 -12.36 -12.44
C PRO A 208 7.04 -13.15 -13.30
N VAL A 209 5.73 -12.90 -13.18
CA VAL A 209 4.67 -13.54 -13.98
C VAL A 209 4.36 -12.69 -15.21
N ILE A 210 4.26 -11.37 -15.05
CA ILE A 210 3.87 -10.42 -16.10
C ILE A 210 5.02 -10.12 -17.07
N GLN A 211 6.23 -9.95 -16.55
CA GLN A 211 7.39 -9.49 -17.32
C GLN A 211 7.88 -10.52 -18.36
N PRO A 212 8.04 -11.82 -18.07
CA PRO A 212 8.59 -12.76 -19.05
C PRO A 212 7.74 -12.96 -20.31
N PRO A 213 6.38 -13.05 -20.24
CA PRO A 213 5.54 -13.09 -21.43
C PRO A 213 5.69 -11.86 -22.34
N ILE A 214 5.73 -10.66 -21.75
CA ILE A 214 5.90 -9.41 -22.49
C ILE A 214 7.27 -9.40 -23.20
N MET A 215 8.34 -9.78 -22.49
CA MET A 215 9.66 -9.91 -23.09
C MET A 215 9.65 -10.93 -24.23
N ARG A 216 8.96 -12.06 -24.07
CA ARG A 216 8.83 -13.09 -25.10
C ARG A 216 8.14 -12.59 -26.37
N MET A 217 7.16 -11.71 -26.20
CA MET A 217 6.36 -11.14 -27.28
C MET A 217 7.08 -10.01 -28.04
N LEU A 218 7.80 -9.13 -27.34
CA LEU A 218 8.35 -7.92 -27.93
C LEU A 218 9.80 -8.04 -28.43
N THR A 219 10.58 -8.97 -27.88
CA THR A 219 12.02 -9.10 -28.25
C THR A 219 12.25 -10.33 -29.12
N THR A 220 13.31 -10.31 -29.92
CA THR A 220 13.70 -11.44 -30.77
C THR A 220 14.76 -12.32 -30.11
N HIS A 221 14.95 -13.56 -30.61
CA HIS A 221 16.05 -14.42 -30.15
C HIS A 221 17.43 -13.79 -30.38
N ARG A 222 17.62 -13.05 -31.49
CA ARG A 222 18.89 -12.38 -31.79
C ARG A 222 19.24 -11.31 -30.75
N GLU A 223 18.27 -10.50 -30.32
CA GLU A 223 18.46 -9.47 -29.30
C GLU A 223 18.75 -10.06 -27.92
N ARG A 224 18.08 -11.16 -27.55
CA ARG A 224 18.31 -11.86 -26.27
C ARG A 224 19.66 -12.55 -26.17
N SER A 225 20.31 -12.84 -27.30
CA SER A 225 21.62 -13.51 -27.36
C SER A 225 22.80 -12.53 -27.37
N VAL A 226 22.56 -11.22 -27.26
CA VAL A 226 23.63 -10.21 -27.20
C VAL A 226 24.40 -10.36 -25.88
N VAL A 227 25.73 -10.53 -25.98
CA VAL A 227 26.61 -10.64 -24.81
C VAL A 227 26.85 -9.25 -24.21
N MET A 228 26.50 -9.09 -22.94
CA MET A 228 26.72 -7.84 -22.20
C MET A 228 28.21 -7.70 -21.84
N ALA A 229 28.79 -6.53 -22.14
CA ALA A 229 30.16 -6.21 -21.76
C ALA A 229 30.32 -6.11 -20.23
N GLN A 230 31.52 -6.42 -19.72
CA GLN A 230 31.83 -6.23 -18.31
C GLN A 230 31.74 -4.74 -17.94
N LEU A 231 31.14 -4.48 -16.79
CA LEU A 231 30.99 -3.12 -16.26
C LEU A 231 32.36 -2.52 -15.94
N ARG A 232 32.54 -1.23 -16.24
CA ARG A 232 33.77 -0.51 -15.86
C ARG A 232 33.92 -0.45 -14.33
N PRO A 233 35.15 -0.45 -13.80
CA PRO A 233 35.36 -0.19 -12.38
C PRO A 233 34.95 1.26 -12.05
N VAL A 234 34.13 1.42 -11.01
CA VAL A 234 33.66 2.72 -10.52
C VAL A 234 34.50 3.13 -9.32
N SER A 235 35.05 4.36 -9.34
CA SER A 235 35.89 4.87 -8.26
C SER A 235 35.06 5.20 -7.02
N ARG A 236 35.70 5.21 -5.84
CA ARG A 236 35.03 5.62 -4.59
C ARG A 236 34.56 7.07 -4.64
N THR A 237 35.32 7.95 -5.29
CA THR A 237 34.98 9.36 -5.46
C THR A 237 33.71 9.52 -6.29
N GLU A 238 33.58 8.78 -7.39
CA GLU A 238 32.38 8.81 -8.23
C GLU A 238 31.12 8.37 -7.47
N ARG A 239 31.24 7.32 -6.64
CA ARG A 239 30.11 6.85 -5.80
C ARG A 239 29.68 7.86 -4.74
N ILE A 240 30.63 8.60 -4.16
CA ILE A 240 30.35 9.59 -3.10
C ILE A 240 29.78 10.89 -3.70
N VAL A 241 30.29 11.32 -4.85
CA VAL A 241 29.84 12.55 -5.51
C VAL A 241 28.47 12.39 -6.14
N PHE A 242 28.15 11.20 -6.67
CA PHE A 242 26.87 10.94 -7.36
C PHE A 242 25.60 11.37 -6.60
N PRO A 243 25.39 11.02 -5.31
CA PRO A 243 24.19 11.46 -4.59
C PRO A 243 24.20 12.96 -4.19
N ILE A 244 25.34 13.66 -4.32
CA ILE A 244 25.48 15.09 -3.97
C ILE A 244 25.29 15.98 -5.20
N ALA A 245 25.74 15.50 -6.36
CA ALA A 245 25.70 16.21 -7.64
C ALA A 245 24.31 16.19 -8.27
#